data_AF-A0A5J4KRG3-F1
#
_entry.id   AF-A0A5J4KRG3-F1
#
_cell.length_a   1.000
_cell.length_b   1.000
_cell.length_c   1.000
_cell.angle_alpha   90.00
_cell.angle_beta   90.00
_cell.angle_gamma   90.00
#
_symmetry.space_group_name_H-M   'P 1'
#
loop_
_entity.id
_entity.type
_entity.pdbx_description
1 polymer ?
#
loop_
_entity_poly.entity_id
_entity_poly.type
_entity_poly.pdbx_seq_one_letter_code
_entity_poly.pdbx_strand_id
1 'polypeptide(L)'
;MPNITLSLWGKKTSSEELVIAAQAFLAEKDPKMIPGHLSIFRMRRFPLGHEKILQLAQSTDKTIVNLAIQALAHLQHPDIRTLAYQLTEASPGDSDALYLLGNNYYPEDYQFIEEIIRHAPEEELHSAAIRTIDIFTNHPTINNLKALTEIYERVPCAYCRKKAIHLLIEQDIFPIWMMEECLYDSNEDIQKLILTYMQKDTL
;
A
#
# COMPACT_ATOMS: atom_id res chain seq x y z
N MET A 1 -19.84 -13.99 -25.06
CA MET A 1 -19.40 -12.69 -24.53
C MET A 1 -18.12 -12.93 -23.74
N PRO A 2 -17.06 -12.12 -23.86
CA PRO A 2 -15.89 -12.29 -23.00
C PRO A 2 -16.33 -12.16 -21.54
N ASN A 3 -15.88 -13.09 -20.70
CA ASN A 3 -16.22 -13.14 -19.28
C ASN A 3 -15.46 -12.02 -18.55
N ILE A 4 -16.01 -10.80 -18.59
CA ILE A 4 -15.44 -9.65 -17.89
C ILE A 4 -15.72 -9.84 -16.40
N THR A 5 -14.68 -9.87 -15.58
CA THR A 5 -14.84 -9.93 -14.12
C THR A 5 -15.56 -8.67 -13.62
N LEU A 6 -16.38 -8.79 -12.58
CA LEU A 6 -17.12 -7.65 -12.02
C LEU A 6 -16.22 -6.48 -11.63
N SER A 7 -14.99 -6.73 -11.19
CA SER A 7 -13.98 -5.69 -10.94
C SER A 7 -13.55 -4.93 -12.20
N LEU A 8 -13.41 -5.63 -13.35
CA LEU A 8 -13.02 -4.98 -14.61
C LEU A 8 -14.18 -4.19 -15.21
N TRP A 9 -15.41 -4.69 -15.08
CA TRP A 9 -16.61 -3.91 -15.41
C TRP A 9 -16.69 -2.68 -14.51
N GLY A 10 -16.53 -2.88 -13.20
CA GLY A 10 -16.51 -1.86 -12.16
C GLY A 10 -15.42 -0.81 -12.32
N LYS A 11 -14.36 -1.08 -13.09
CA LYS A 11 -13.32 -0.10 -13.49
C LYS A 11 -13.73 0.77 -14.69
N LYS A 12 -14.60 0.28 -15.58
CA LYS A 12 -14.92 0.91 -16.89
C LYS A 12 -16.31 1.51 -16.99
N THR A 13 -17.25 1.07 -16.16
CA THR A 13 -18.65 1.53 -16.16
C THR A 13 -18.79 3.03 -15.87
N SER A 14 -19.91 3.64 -16.25
CA SER A 14 -20.17 5.07 -16.01
C SER A 14 -20.37 5.38 -14.52
N SER A 15 -20.37 6.66 -14.15
CA SER A 15 -20.65 7.07 -12.77
C SER A 15 -22.08 6.71 -12.34
N GLU A 16 -23.05 6.83 -13.24
CA GLU A 16 -24.46 6.51 -12.98
C GLU A 16 -24.65 5.01 -12.74
N GLU A 17 -24.07 4.18 -13.60
CA GLU A 17 -24.09 2.72 -13.46
C GLU A 17 -23.35 2.27 -12.18
N LEU A 18 -22.25 2.95 -11.83
CA LEU A 18 -21.50 2.67 -10.60
C LEU A 18 -22.33 2.98 -9.34
N VAL A 19 -23.12 4.07 -9.36
CA VAL A 19 -24.06 4.40 -8.27
C VAL A 19 -25.15 3.35 -8.14
N ILE A 20 -25.71 2.87 -9.26
CA ILE A 20 -26.71 1.78 -9.26
C ILE A 20 -26.11 0.51 -8.64
N ALA A 21 -24.89 0.13 -9.04
CA ALA A 21 -24.20 -1.02 -8.48
C ALA A 21 -23.93 -0.85 -6.97
N ALA A 22 -23.59 0.38 -6.52
CA ALA A 22 -23.39 0.69 -5.12
C ALA A 22 -24.69 0.58 -4.30
N GLN A 23 -25.81 1.05 -4.84
CA GLN A 23 -27.13 0.87 -4.21
C GLN A 23 -27.50 -0.61 -4.10
N ALA A 24 -27.27 -1.40 -5.15
CA ALA A 24 -27.48 -2.84 -5.13
C ALA A 24 -26.62 -3.53 -4.06
N PHE A 25 -25.33 -3.18 -3.99
CA PHE A 25 -24.44 -3.65 -2.93
C PHE A 25 -24.95 -3.33 -1.52
N LEU A 26 -25.42 -2.10 -1.28
CA LEU A 26 -25.94 -1.70 0.03
C LEU A 26 -27.22 -2.47 0.40
N ALA A 27 -28.10 -2.73 -0.57
CA ALA A 27 -29.33 -3.49 -0.38
C ALA A 27 -29.13 -5.01 -0.27
N GLU A 28 -28.01 -5.54 -0.75
CA GLU A 28 -27.71 -6.97 -0.74
C GLU A 28 -27.60 -7.53 0.68
N LYS A 29 -28.27 -8.66 0.91
CA LYS A 29 -28.35 -9.37 2.20
C LYS A 29 -27.84 -10.79 2.12
N ASP A 30 -27.75 -11.39 0.93
CA ASP A 30 -27.19 -12.73 0.76
C ASP A 30 -25.66 -12.66 0.89
N PRO A 31 -25.06 -13.28 1.93
CA PRO A 31 -23.61 -13.27 2.12
C PRO A 31 -22.84 -13.84 0.92
N LYS A 32 -23.44 -14.74 0.14
CA LYS A 32 -22.80 -15.33 -1.06
C LYS A 32 -22.65 -14.33 -2.20
N MET A 33 -23.51 -13.31 -2.25
CA MET A 33 -23.52 -12.30 -3.30
C MET A 33 -22.67 -11.08 -2.94
N ILE A 34 -22.38 -10.86 -1.65
CA ILE A 34 -21.60 -9.72 -1.15
C ILE A 34 -20.21 -9.64 -1.81
N PRO A 35 -19.39 -10.71 -1.88
CA PRO A 35 -18.07 -10.62 -2.51
C PRO A 35 -18.12 -10.16 -3.98
N GLY A 36 -19.10 -10.66 -4.74
CA GLY A 36 -19.29 -10.28 -6.14
C GLY A 36 -19.58 -8.79 -6.28
N HIS A 37 -20.53 -8.28 -5.50
CA HIS A 37 -20.87 -6.85 -5.48
C HIS A 37 -19.70 -5.99 -5.03
N LEU A 38 -19.03 -6.36 -3.93
CA LEU A 38 -17.91 -5.61 -3.38
C LEU A 38 -16.72 -5.56 -4.35
N SER A 39 -16.53 -6.64 -5.15
CA SER A 39 -15.45 -6.72 -6.13
C SER A 39 -15.49 -5.63 -7.21
N ILE A 40 -16.67 -5.05 -7.47
CA ILE A 40 -16.87 -3.95 -8.43
C ILE A 40 -16.03 -2.72 -8.03
N PHE A 41 -15.83 -2.51 -6.73
CA PHE A 41 -15.21 -1.29 -6.16
C PHE A 41 -13.72 -1.46 -5.84
N ARG A 42 -13.10 -2.60 -6.18
CA ARG A 42 -11.67 -2.85 -5.88
C ARG A 42 -10.69 -1.90 -6.57
N MET A 43 -11.13 -1.29 -7.67
CA MET A 43 -10.26 -0.50 -8.56
C MET A 43 -10.74 0.95 -8.72
N ARG A 44 -11.79 1.36 -8.01
CA ARG A 44 -12.36 2.70 -8.07
C ARG A 44 -13.04 3.06 -6.75
N ARG A 45 -13.07 4.36 -6.47
CA ARG A 45 -13.76 4.96 -5.32
C ARG A 45 -15.22 4.48 -5.24
N PHE A 46 -15.62 3.96 -4.07
CA PHE A 46 -17.03 3.68 -3.78
C PHE A 46 -17.82 5.00 -3.71
N PRO A 47 -18.95 5.14 -4.44
CA PRO A 47 -19.60 6.44 -4.61
C PRO A 47 -20.57 6.84 -3.48
N LEU A 48 -20.85 5.96 -2.51
CA LEU A 48 -21.83 6.18 -1.43
C LEU A 48 -21.18 6.07 -0.02
N GLY A 49 -22.00 5.98 1.03
CA GLY A 49 -21.55 5.80 2.42
C GLY A 49 -20.77 4.50 2.65
N HIS A 50 -19.66 4.57 3.38
CA HIS A 50 -18.66 3.51 3.48
C HIS A 50 -18.84 2.61 4.72
N GLU A 51 -19.87 2.85 5.53
CA GLU A 51 -20.12 2.21 6.83
C GLU A 51 -20.28 0.69 6.68
N LYS A 52 -21.03 0.25 5.65
CA LYS A 52 -21.17 -1.19 5.35
C LYS A 52 -19.83 -1.84 4.98
N ILE A 53 -18.96 -1.11 4.27
CA ILE A 53 -17.66 -1.65 3.86
C ILE A 53 -16.72 -1.75 5.07
N LEU A 54 -16.71 -0.76 5.96
CA LEU A 54 -15.99 -0.82 7.23
C LEU A 54 -16.43 -2.02 8.08
N GLN A 55 -17.73 -2.26 8.18
CA GLN A 55 -18.24 -3.43 8.90
C GLN A 55 -17.75 -4.74 8.26
N LEU A 56 -17.75 -4.84 6.94
CA LEU A 56 -17.29 -6.03 6.23
C LEU A 56 -15.78 -6.27 6.38
N ALA A 57 -14.98 -5.22 6.58
CA ALA A 57 -13.55 -5.34 6.86
C ALA A 57 -13.26 -6.02 8.21
N GLN A 58 -14.25 -6.16 9.08
CA GLN A 58 -14.16 -6.88 10.37
C GLN A 58 -14.79 -8.29 10.30
N SER A 59 -15.10 -8.79 9.10
CA SER A 59 -15.64 -10.13 8.90
C SER A 59 -14.64 -11.22 9.28
N THR A 60 -15.13 -12.41 9.61
CA THR A 60 -14.29 -13.61 9.74
C THR A 60 -13.93 -14.25 8.40
N ASP A 61 -14.62 -13.87 7.32
CA ASP A 61 -14.32 -14.33 5.97
C ASP A 61 -13.21 -13.47 5.36
N LYS A 62 -12.00 -14.06 5.24
CA LYS A 62 -10.82 -13.41 4.65
C LYS A 62 -11.06 -12.86 3.25
N THR A 63 -11.90 -13.51 2.44
CA THR A 63 -12.22 -13.02 1.09
C THR A 63 -12.98 -11.70 1.17
N ILE A 64 -13.95 -11.61 2.08
CA ILE A 64 -14.72 -10.38 2.30
C ILE A 64 -13.83 -9.28 2.86
N VAL A 65 -12.97 -9.59 3.85
CA VAL A 65 -12.02 -8.64 4.44
C VAL A 65 -11.12 -8.05 3.36
N ASN A 66 -10.45 -8.89 2.56
CA ASN A 66 -9.51 -8.42 1.53
C ASN A 66 -10.21 -7.53 0.48
N LEU A 67 -11.44 -7.88 0.09
CA LEU A 67 -12.23 -7.07 -0.84
C LEU A 67 -12.67 -5.74 -0.22
N ALA A 68 -13.03 -5.73 1.06
CA ALA A 68 -13.40 -4.52 1.79
C ALA A 68 -12.21 -3.57 1.92
N ILE A 69 -11.04 -4.08 2.32
CA ILE A 69 -9.80 -3.31 2.43
C ILE A 69 -9.45 -2.68 1.08
N GLN A 70 -9.51 -3.46 -0.01
CA GLN A 70 -9.24 -2.93 -1.36
C GLN A 70 -10.24 -1.87 -1.82
N ALA A 71 -11.51 -1.96 -1.41
CA ALA A 71 -12.50 -0.92 -1.71
C ALA A 71 -12.28 0.34 -0.85
N LEU A 72 -11.99 0.17 0.44
CA LEU A 72 -11.70 1.26 1.38
C LEU A 72 -10.41 2.01 1.04
N ALA A 73 -9.42 1.32 0.46
CA ALA A 73 -8.16 1.93 0.03
C ALA A 73 -8.34 3.10 -0.96
N HIS A 74 -9.47 3.19 -1.67
CA HIS A 74 -9.79 4.30 -2.58
C HIS A 74 -10.54 5.46 -1.90
N LEU A 75 -10.80 5.38 -0.61
CA LEU A 75 -11.55 6.35 0.17
C LEU A 75 -10.63 7.11 1.13
N GLN A 76 -11.06 8.33 1.48
CA GLN A 76 -10.42 9.16 2.50
C GLN A 76 -11.40 9.38 3.64
N HIS A 77 -11.10 8.83 4.81
CA HIS A 77 -11.91 9.00 6.02
C HIS A 77 -11.10 8.64 7.28
N PRO A 78 -11.23 9.38 8.40
CA PRO A 78 -10.52 9.08 9.64
C PRO A 78 -10.72 7.64 10.15
N ASP A 79 -11.92 7.09 10.00
CA ASP A 79 -12.21 5.71 10.44
C ASP A 79 -11.41 4.66 9.67
N ILE A 80 -10.98 4.96 8.44
CA ILE A 80 -10.14 4.05 7.64
C ILE A 80 -8.71 4.01 8.18
N ARG A 81 -8.19 5.17 8.61
CA ARG A 81 -6.90 5.25 9.31
C ARG A 81 -6.97 4.51 10.65
N THR A 82 -8.05 4.69 11.41
CA THR A 82 -8.29 3.94 12.65
C THR A 82 -8.31 2.43 12.41
N LEU A 83 -8.97 1.97 11.34
CA LEU A 83 -8.96 0.56 10.95
C LEU A 83 -7.55 0.07 10.63
N ALA A 84 -6.73 0.86 9.92
CA ALA A 84 -5.34 0.51 9.63
C ALA A 84 -4.55 0.24 10.91
N TYR A 85 -4.69 1.09 11.93
CA TYR A 85 -4.04 0.87 13.22
C TYR A 85 -4.52 -0.39 13.92
N GLN A 86 -5.83 -0.65 13.92
CA GLN A 86 -6.38 -1.86 14.53
C GLN A 86 -5.84 -3.13 13.88
N LEU A 87 -5.66 -3.13 12.55
CA LEU A 87 -5.05 -4.25 11.84
C LEU A 87 -3.58 -4.44 12.24
N THR A 88 -2.80 -3.35 12.31
CA THR A 88 -1.40 -3.42 12.75
C THR A 88 -1.27 -3.85 14.21
N GLU A 89 -2.13 -3.40 15.12
CA GLU A 89 -2.12 -3.84 16.52
C GLU A 89 -2.45 -5.33 16.66
N ALA A 90 -3.40 -5.83 15.86
CA ALA A 90 -3.77 -7.24 15.85
C ALA A 90 -2.70 -8.14 15.20
N SER A 91 -2.01 -7.62 14.18
CA SER A 91 -0.98 -8.32 13.44
C SER A 91 0.08 -7.32 12.93
N PRO A 92 1.17 -7.09 13.69
CA PRO A 92 2.16 -6.04 13.39
C PRO A 92 2.84 -6.14 12.02
N GLY A 93 2.79 -7.28 11.34
CA GLY A 93 3.35 -7.48 10.00
C GLY A 93 2.33 -7.52 8.87
N ASP A 94 1.04 -7.33 9.15
CA ASP A 94 -0.01 -7.41 8.13
C ASP A 94 0.07 -6.23 7.17
N SER A 95 0.41 -6.53 5.91
CA SER A 95 0.59 -5.51 4.88
C SER A 95 -0.72 -4.90 4.39
N ASP A 96 -1.88 -5.48 4.72
CA ASP A 96 -3.20 -4.94 4.36
C ASP A 96 -3.44 -3.55 4.98
N ALA A 97 -2.87 -3.28 6.17
CA ALA A 97 -2.93 -1.96 6.80
C ALA A 97 -2.33 -0.85 5.90
N LEU A 98 -1.29 -1.17 5.13
CA LEU A 98 -0.65 -0.20 4.22
C LEU A 98 -1.57 0.20 3.06
N TYR A 99 -2.51 -0.66 2.64
CA TYR A 99 -3.50 -0.30 1.62
C TYR A 99 -4.44 0.81 2.11
N LEU A 100 -4.81 0.76 3.38
CA LEU A 100 -5.69 1.76 3.99
C LEU A 100 -4.99 3.10 4.21
N LEU A 101 -3.70 3.05 4.60
CA LEU A 101 -2.89 4.26 4.78
C LEU A 101 -2.58 4.99 3.48
N GLY A 102 -2.56 4.30 2.32
CA GLY A 102 -2.20 4.92 1.02
C GLY A 102 -2.86 6.27 0.73
N ASN A 103 -4.15 6.43 1.04
CA ASN A 103 -4.88 7.70 0.89
C ASN A 103 -5.20 8.41 2.22
N ASN A 104 -4.86 7.80 3.37
CA ASN A 104 -5.22 8.26 4.71
C ASN A 104 -4.00 8.52 5.61
N TYR A 105 -2.80 8.52 5.04
CA TYR A 105 -1.54 8.70 5.73
C TYR A 105 -1.35 10.14 6.22
N TYR A 106 -0.85 10.27 7.44
CA TYR A 106 -0.32 11.51 8.01
C TYR A 106 1.17 11.33 8.35
N PRO A 107 2.00 12.40 8.32
CA PRO A 107 3.43 12.29 8.59
C PRO A 107 3.79 11.62 9.92
N GLU A 108 2.92 11.68 10.92
CA GLU A 108 3.07 11.04 12.23
C GLU A 108 2.90 9.51 12.17
N ASP A 109 2.40 8.96 11.05
CA ASP A 109 2.14 7.52 10.89
C ASP A 109 3.39 6.71 10.55
N TYR A 110 4.54 7.35 10.37
CA TYR A 110 5.78 6.69 9.94
C TYR A 110 6.17 5.51 10.84
N GLN A 111 5.95 5.61 12.16
CA GLN A 111 6.28 4.54 13.11
C GLN A 111 5.46 3.27 12.87
N PHE A 112 4.22 3.41 12.40
CA PHE A 112 3.37 2.27 12.06
C PHE A 112 3.88 1.58 10.80
N ILE A 113 4.31 2.35 9.80
CA ILE A 113 4.91 1.79 8.58
C ILE A 113 6.22 1.07 8.91
N GLU A 114 7.06 1.63 9.77
CA GLU A 114 8.28 0.97 10.25
C GLU A 114 7.96 -0.37 10.92
N GLU A 115 6.94 -0.42 11.77
CA GLU A 115 6.53 -1.65 12.46
C GLU A 115 6.02 -2.73 11.49
N ILE A 116 5.22 -2.33 10.50
CA ILE A 116 4.72 -3.22 9.45
C ILE A 116 5.87 -3.81 8.66
N ILE A 117 6.78 -2.99 8.14
CA ILE A 117 7.91 -3.51 7.37
C ILE A 117 8.78 -4.42 8.22
N ARG A 118 9.09 -4.04 9.46
CA ARG A 118 9.90 -4.83 10.40
C ARG A 118 9.33 -6.22 10.65
N HIS A 119 8.01 -6.37 10.74
CA HIS A 119 7.37 -7.65 11.06
C HIS A 119 6.73 -8.36 9.88
N ALA A 120 6.69 -7.74 8.70
CA ALA A 120 6.10 -8.33 7.52
C ALA A 120 6.79 -9.67 7.19
N PRO A 121 6.01 -10.73 6.94
CA PRO A 121 6.56 -12.02 6.54
C PRO A 121 7.16 -11.93 5.12
N GLU A 122 8.09 -12.82 4.78
CA GLU A 122 8.86 -12.74 3.52
C GLU A 122 7.95 -12.72 2.28
N GLU A 123 6.86 -13.47 2.30
CA GLU A 123 5.88 -13.57 1.22
C GLU A 123 5.10 -12.26 0.98
N GLU A 124 4.96 -11.42 2.00
CA GLU A 124 4.25 -10.13 1.93
C GLU A 124 5.21 -8.93 1.82
N LEU A 125 6.49 -9.15 2.08
CA LEU A 125 7.46 -8.07 2.16
C LEU A 125 7.57 -7.29 0.84
N HIS A 126 7.40 -7.96 -0.30
CA HIS A 126 7.38 -7.28 -1.60
C HIS A 126 6.18 -6.32 -1.74
N SER A 127 4.97 -6.76 -1.39
CA SER A 127 3.78 -5.90 -1.45
C SER A 127 3.86 -4.78 -0.43
N ALA A 128 4.32 -5.07 0.78
CA ALA A 128 4.50 -4.08 1.84
C ALA A 128 5.51 -2.99 1.43
N ALA A 129 6.64 -3.39 0.83
CA ALA A 129 7.66 -2.47 0.34
C ALA A 129 7.13 -1.54 -0.76
N ILE A 130 6.42 -2.08 -1.76
CA ILE A 130 5.82 -1.27 -2.82
C ILE A 130 4.87 -0.22 -2.23
N ARG A 131 4.00 -0.61 -1.30
CA ARG A 131 3.03 0.31 -0.69
C ARG A 131 3.69 1.38 0.16
N THR A 132 4.71 0.99 0.93
CA THR A 132 5.49 1.93 1.72
C THR A 132 6.21 2.95 0.84
N ILE A 133 6.83 2.51 -0.26
CA ILE A 133 7.45 3.38 -1.25
C ILE A 133 6.41 4.32 -1.87
N ASP A 134 5.24 3.81 -2.27
CA ASP A 134 4.15 4.63 -2.82
C ASP A 134 3.71 5.72 -1.82
N ILE A 135 3.54 5.37 -0.54
CA ILE A 135 3.18 6.31 0.52
C ILE A 135 4.25 7.40 0.66
N PHE A 136 5.52 7.04 0.83
CA PHE A 136 6.59 8.03 1.02
C PHE A 136 6.92 8.84 -0.24
N THR A 137 6.63 8.31 -1.43
CA THR A 137 6.72 9.09 -2.68
C THR A 137 5.67 10.20 -2.70
N ASN A 138 4.44 9.91 -2.26
CA ASN A 138 3.36 10.90 -2.22
C ASN A 138 3.40 11.81 -0.98
N HIS A 139 4.08 11.37 0.08
CA HIS A 139 4.22 12.07 1.35
C HIS A 139 5.68 12.06 1.84
N PRO A 140 6.58 12.84 1.21
CA PRO A 140 8.00 12.88 1.59
C PRO A 140 8.18 13.30 3.05
N THR A 141 9.04 12.60 3.78
CA THR A 141 9.32 12.87 5.21
C THR A 141 10.66 12.26 5.62
N ILE A 142 11.50 13.01 6.32
CA ILE A 142 12.79 12.51 6.81
C ILE A 142 12.67 11.32 7.78
N ASN A 143 11.49 11.10 8.35
CA ASN A 143 11.21 10.03 9.29
C ASN A 143 11.06 8.64 8.62
N ASN A 144 11.17 8.54 7.30
CA ASN A 144 11.08 7.26 6.58
C ASN A 144 12.40 6.45 6.57
N LEU A 145 13.49 7.01 7.10
CA LEU A 145 14.83 6.41 7.04
C LEU A 145 14.84 4.93 7.41
N LYS A 146 14.30 4.58 8.59
CA LYS A 146 14.33 3.20 9.08
C LYS A 146 13.54 2.25 8.18
N ALA A 147 12.33 2.64 7.77
CA ALA A 147 11.51 1.81 6.89
C ALA A 147 12.17 1.59 5.52
N LEU A 148 12.80 2.63 4.95
CA LEU A 148 13.50 2.52 3.66
C LEU A 148 14.79 1.70 3.75
N THR A 149 15.54 1.82 4.85
CA THR A 149 16.69 0.95 5.15
C THR A 149 16.25 -0.50 5.28
N GLU A 150 15.20 -0.78 6.05
CA GLU A 150 14.67 -2.13 6.27
C GLU A 150 14.19 -2.77 4.94
N ILE A 151 13.58 -1.97 4.06
CA ILE A 151 13.23 -2.39 2.69
C ILE A 151 14.46 -2.78 1.90
N TYR A 152 15.54 -2.00 1.97
CA TYR A 152 16.77 -2.31 1.24
C TYR A 152 17.39 -3.62 1.71
N GLU A 153 17.51 -3.81 3.03
CA GLU A 153 18.17 -4.98 3.62
C GLU A 153 17.38 -6.27 3.38
N ARG A 154 16.05 -6.22 3.49
CA ARG A 154 15.23 -7.44 3.53
C ARG A 154 14.56 -7.79 2.21
N VAL A 155 14.34 -6.83 1.30
CA VAL A 155 13.58 -7.08 0.06
C VAL A 155 14.50 -7.56 -1.06
N PRO A 156 14.33 -8.80 -1.58
CA PRO A 156 15.16 -9.31 -2.68
C PRO A 156 14.93 -8.58 -4.01
N CYS A 157 13.79 -7.92 -4.17
CA CYS A 157 13.41 -7.22 -5.39
C CYS A 157 14.28 -5.96 -5.62
N ALA A 158 15.15 -6.00 -6.63
CA ALA A 158 16.02 -4.88 -6.99
C ALA A 158 15.25 -3.58 -7.31
N TYR A 159 14.04 -3.67 -7.87
CA TYR A 159 13.20 -2.50 -8.10
C TYR A 159 12.81 -1.79 -6.79
N CYS A 160 12.42 -2.56 -5.76
CA CYS A 160 12.05 -2.00 -4.46
C CYS A 160 13.27 -1.36 -3.78
N ARG A 161 14.41 -2.07 -3.77
CA ARG A 161 15.69 -1.54 -3.23
C ARG A 161 16.09 -0.23 -3.90
N LYS A 162 16.11 -0.21 -5.25
CA LYS A 162 16.45 0.99 -6.03
C LYS A 162 15.52 2.17 -5.72
N LYS A 163 14.22 1.91 -5.58
CA LYS A 163 13.24 2.96 -5.22
C LYS A 163 13.43 3.48 -3.80
N ALA A 164 13.76 2.62 -2.84
CA ALA A 164 14.09 3.05 -1.48
C ALA A 164 15.34 3.95 -1.46
N ILE A 165 16.41 3.54 -2.16
CA ILE A 165 17.63 4.35 -2.32
C ILE A 165 17.33 5.73 -2.92
N HIS A 166 16.51 5.79 -3.98
CA HIS A 166 16.11 7.06 -4.58
C HIS A 166 15.44 7.99 -3.56
N LEU A 167 14.48 7.49 -2.78
CA LEU A 167 13.80 8.29 -1.76
C LEU A 167 14.76 8.78 -0.67
N LEU A 168 15.72 7.96 -0.25
CA LEU A 168 16.76 8.33 0.73
C LEU A 168 17.67 9.45 0.21
N ILE A 169 18.09 9.36 -1.07
CA ILE A 169 18.92 10.37 -1.73
C ILE A 169 18.14 11.68 -1.92
N GLU A 170 16.91 11.60 -2.44
CA GLU A 170 16.06 12.77 -2.71
C GLU A 170 15.73 13.57 -1.44
N GLN A 171 15.81 12.93 -0.27
CA GLN A 171 15.52 13.52 1.02
C GLN A 171 16.77 13.84 1.84
N ASP A 172 17.97 13.65 1.28
CA ASP A 172 19.26 13.95 1.92
C ASP A 172 19.45 13.22 3.27
N ILE A 173 19.01 11.96 3.33
CA ILE A 173 19.08 11.10 4.53
C ILE A 173 19.76 9.76 4.23
N PHE A 174 20.46 9.65 3.10
CA PHE A 174 21.05 8.39 2.64
C PHE A 174 22.26 7.99 3.50
N PRO A 175 22.23 6.84 4.22
CA PRO A 175 23.33 6.46 5.09
C PRO A 175 24.61 6.10 4.35
N ILE A 176 25.76 6.54 4.88
CA ILE A 176 27.08 6.23 4.32
C ILE A 176 27.32 4.73 4.17
N TRP A 177 27.00 3.93 5.20
CA TRP A 177 27.20 2.48 5.14
C TRP A 177 26.40 1.83 4.00
N MET A 178 25.19 2.32 3.72
CA MET A 178 24.31 1.78 2.69
C MET A 178 24.80 2.20 1.30
N MET A 179 25.36 3.41 1.20
CA MET A 179 26.05 3.89 0.00
C MET A 179 27.25 3.00 -0.35
N GLU A 180 28.08 2.66 0.64
CA GLU A 180 29.23 1.77 0.48
C GLU A 180 28.80 0.36 0.06
N GLU A 181 27.74 -0.19 0.67
CA GLU A 181 27.19 -1.51 0.30
C GLU A 181 26.65 -1.52 -1.14
N CYS A 182 25.93 -0.48 -1.55
CA CYS A 182 25.32 -0.38 -2.87
C CYS A 182 26.34 -0.45 -4.03
N LEU A 183 27.62 -0.14 -3.80
CA LEU A 183 28.70 -0.33 -4.78
C LEU A 183 28.90 -1.80 -5.15
N TYR A 184 28.44 -2.71 -4.30
CA TYR A 184 28.52 -4.16 -4.47
C TYR A 184 27.15 -4.84 -4.65
N ASP A 185 26.06 -4.07 -4.79
CA ASP A 185 24.72 -4.64 -5.02
C ASP A 185 24.73 -5.52 -6.29
N SER A 186 24.04 -6.65 -6.28
CA SER A 186 23.98 -7.55 -7.44
C SER A 186 23.32 -6.91 -8.68
N ASN A 187 22.61 -5.79 -8.52
CA ASN A 187 21.99 -5.05 -9.59
C ASN A 187 22.88 -3.87 -10.07
N GLU A 188 23.32 -3.92 -11.32
CA GLU A 188 24.18 -2.88 -11.91
C GLU A 188 23.54 -1.48 -11.93
N ASP A 189 22.21 -1.37 -11.98
CA ASP A 189 21.57 -0.05 -12.01
C ASP A 189 21.69 0.66 -10.66
N ILE A 190 21.70 -0.10 -9.55
CA ILE A 190 21.94 0.44 -8.21
C ILE A 190 23.40 0.91 -8.10
N GLN A 191 24.36 0.11 -8.57
CA GLN A 191 25.77 0.50 -8.59
C GLN A 191 25.96 1.81 -9.40
N LYS A 192 25.40 1.89 -10.61
CA LYS A 192 25.49 3.08 -11.49
C LYS A 192 24.83 4.30 -10.85
N LEU A 193 23.70 4.12 -10.16
CA LEU A 193 23.02 5.20 -9.44
C LEU A 193 23.94 5.80 -8.37
N ILE A 194 24.57 4.96 -7.54
CA ILE A 194 25.43 5.43 -6.45
C ILE A 194 26.72 6.08 -6.96
N LEU A 195 27.38 5.49 -7.95
CA LEU A 195 28.56 6.10 -8.57
C LEU A 195 28.28 7.50 -9.12
N THR A 196 27.09 7.71 -9.71
CA THR A 196 26.65 9.02 -10.20
C THR A 196 26.38 10.01 -9.06
N TYR A 197 25.77 9.54 -7.98
CA TYR A 197 25.47 10.36 -6.80
C TYR A 197 26.75 10.85 -6.11
N MET A 198 27.70 9.94 -5.83
CA MET A 198 28.98 10.28 -5.18
C MET A 198 29.81 11.30 -5.98
N GLN A 199 29.74 11.26 -7.31
CA GLN A 199 30.43 12.24 -8.17
C GLN A 199 29.85 13.65 -8.05
N LYS A 200 28.56 13.77 -7.74
CA LYS A 200 27.90 15.08 -7.57
C LYS A 200 28.18 15.70 -6.21
N ASP A 201 28.25 14.90 -5.15
CA ASP A 201 28.50 15.40 -3.79
C ASP A 201 29.97 15.80 -3.54
N THR A 202 30.88 15.42 -4.45
CA THR A 202 32.31 15.78 -4.37
C THR A 202 32.63 17.13 -5.05
N LEU A 203 31.62 17.82 -5.63
CA LEU A 203 31.73 19.12 -6.32
C LEU A 203 31.01 20.22 -5.55
#